data_AF-A0AAW9KZ71-F1
#
_entry.id   AF-A0AAW9KZ71-F1
#
_cell.length_a   1.000
_cell.length_b   1.000
_cell.length_c   1.000
_cell.angle_alpha   90.00
_cell.angle_beta   90.00
_cell.angle_gamma   90.00
#
_symmetry.space_group_name_H-M   'P 1'
#
loop_
_entity.id
_entity.type
_entity.pdbx_description
1 polymer ?
#
loop_
_entity_poly.entity_id
_entity_poly.type
_entity_poly.pdbx_seq_one_letter_code
_entity_poly.pdbx_strand_id
1 'polypeptide(L)'
;MSIKKRLQSVRQESSQEQREAALQRFADPVRNTAQATGDTRRHTDADSIRREFGIPAWDRSAFDFASVIPNYLERYWDPPAGESTGGNDFLATGKPGSGKSTLGCYFATRDIEVNDSAHVWRGSSSRSEWLPLAPWTRLCLPADVPVSIRLESKDPREPSVALEVDDLEEIVREVVRYEDPVHLCHDVLHSGSFHVVYPDPRIRGCQGVYEESDEKQYDAPTRGQLFHAEDPANHWWFGFVLARVEHGPYEWMTLTLDEIGDIVPQSVQKDQFGSYQKAQLLKDSWVDARKTGLTFDLFGHDEVDILDDIRRKIRWRIQMPGRGNPTTASSVVGFRNVPMNTDLTSQMEIGEALMYTETNFESFAWSDMPTPHSYKLKIKVQ
;
A
#
# COMPACT_ATOMS: atom_id res chain seq x y z
N MET A 1 -3.59 -41.21 -7.45
CA MET A 1 -2.89 -40.08 -6.78
C MET A 1 -3.70 -38.82 -7.02
N SER A 2 -4.18 -38.12 -5.98
CA SER A 2 -4.96 -36.88 -6.14
C SER A 2 -4.16 -35.82 -6.91
N ILE A 3 -4.82 -35.01 -7.74
CA ILE A 3 -4.22 -33.85 -8.42
C ILE A 3 -3.48 -32.96 -7.41
N LYS A 4 -4.02 -32.80 -6.19
CA LYS A 4 -3.34 -32.06 -5.10
C LYS A 4 -1.98 -32.67 -4.74
N LYS A 5 -1.88 -34.00 -4.67
CA LYS A 5 -0.62 -34.71 -4.40
C LYS A 5 0.36 -34.64 -5.58
N ARG A 6 -0.12 -34.64 -6.82
CA ARG A 6 0.73 -34.43 -8.02
C ARG A 6 1.25 -33.00 -8.12
N LEU A 7 0.42 -32.00 -7.81
CA LEU A 7 0.83 -30.60 -7.74
C LEU A 7 1.80 -30.34 -6.58
N GLN A 8 1.62 -31.04 -5.45
CA GLN A 8 2.58 -31.03 -4.34
C GLN A 8 3.89 -31.72 -4.72
N SER A 9 3.89 -32.83 -5.47
CA SER A 9 5.12 -33.51 -5.89
C SER A 9 5.91 -32.77 -6.97
N VAL A 10 5.26 -31.88 -7.74
CA VAL A 10 5.94 -30.95 -8.67
C VAL A 10 6.57 -29.77 -7.91
N ARG A 11 6.05 -29.44 -6.72
CA ARG A 11 6.68 -28.48 -5.79
C ARG A 11 7.78 -29.21 -5.01
N GLN A 12 8.89 -29.49 -5.66
CA GLN A 12 10.08 -29.99 -4.98
C GLN A 12 10.55 -28.96 -3.93
N GLU A 13 10.96 -29.44 -2.76
CA GLU A 13 11.78 -28.65 -1.85
C GLU A 13 13.04 -28.22 -2.61
N SER A 14 13.29 -26.91 -2.65
CA SER A 14 14.49 -26.38 -3.28
C SER A 14 15.70 -26.82 -2.48
N SER A 15 16.75 -27.27 -3.16
CA SER A 15 18.02 -27.57 -2.49
C SER A 15 18.56 -26.32 -1.80
N GLN A 16 19.34 -26.51 -0.74
CA GLN A 16 19.99 -25.42 -0.01
C GLN A 16 20.83 -24.54 -0.96
N GLU A 17 21.57 -25.15 -1.88
CA GLU A 17 22.39 -24.43 -2.88
C GLU A 17 21.54 -23.54 -3.79
N GLN A 18 20.38 -24.03 -4.27
CA GLN A 18 19.45 -23.22 -5.07
C GLN A 18 18.88 -22.05 -4.27
N ARG A 19 18.65 -22.26 -2.97
CA ARG A 19 18.14 -21.23 -2.07
C ARG A 19 19.17 -20.12 -1.85
N GLU A 20 20.39 -20.48 -1.44
CA GLU A 20 21.49 -19.55 -1.22
C GLU A 20 21.81 -18.76 -2.50
N ALA A 21 21.87 -19.43 -3.65
CA ALA A 21 22.12 -18.76 -4.93
C ALA A 21 20.99 -17.78 -5.33
N ALA A 22 19.75 -18.04 -4.92
CA ALA A 22 18.63 -17.13 -5.16
C ALA A 22 18.67 -15.92 -4.22
N LEU A 23 18.99 -16.13 -2.94
CA LEU A 23 19.09 -15.08 -1.93
C LEU A 23 20.24 -14.10 -2.21
N GLN A 24 21.38 -14.59 -2.71
CA GLN A 24 22.53 -13.75 -3.10
C GLN A 24 22.24 -12.73 -4.22
N ARG A 25 21.07 -12.80 -4.87
CA ARG A 25 20.64 -11.81 -5.88
C ARG A 25 19.88 -10.63 -5.29
N PHE A 26 19.51 -10.70 -4.02
CA PHE A 26 18.89 -9.59 -3.31
C PHE A 26 19.98 -8.66 -2.75
N ALA A 27 19.64 -7.39 -2.60
CA ALA A 27 20.53 -6.46 -1.92
C ALA A 27 20.52 -6.77 -0.41
N ASP A 28 21.68 -6.60 0.23
CA ASP A 28 21.80 -6.82 1.67
C ASP A 28 20.84 -5.90 2.44
N PRO A 29 20.13 -6.41 3.46
CA PRO A 29 19.27 -5.59 4.28
C PRO A 29 20.01 -4.46 4.99
N VAL A 30 19.41 -3.26 5.00
CA VAL A 30 20.01 -2.05 5.57
C VAL A 30 19.72 -1.99 7.08
N ARG A 31 20.76 -2.23 7.89
CA ARG A 31 20.67 -2.28 9.36
C ARG A 31 21.48 -1.18 10.08
N ASN A 32 21.91 -0.15 9.35
CA ASN A 32 22.81 0.91 9.86
C ASN A 32 22.19 2.31 9.85
N THR A 33 20.86 2.42 9.71
CA THR A 33 20.11 3.68 9.75
C THR A 33 19.68 4.04 11.18
N ALA A 34 19.21 5.27 11.37
CA ALA A 34 18.67 5.73 12.65
C ALA A 34 17.49 4.87 13.09
N GLN A 35 16.57 4.53 12.18
CA GLN A 35 15.42 3.65 12.45
C GLN A 35 15.84 2.23 12.85
N ALA A 36 16.88 1.68 12.22
CA ALA A 36 17.35 0.32 12.53
C ALA A 36 18.15 0.24 13.85
N THR A 37 18.83 1.32 14.25
CA THR A 37 19.81 1.28 15.37
C THR A 37 19.41 2.10 16.59
N GLY A 38 18.43 3.01 16.45
CA GLY A 38 18.12 4.05 17.44
C GLY A 38 19.17 5.16 17.55
N ASP A 39 20.27 5.11 16.77
CA ASP A 39 21.33 6.12 16.80
C ASP A 39 21.01 7.28 15.85
N THR A 40 20.57 8.41 16.41
CA THR A 40 20.20 9.61 15.65
C THR A 40 21.35 10.29 14.91
N ARG A 41 22.61 9.84 15.11
CA ARG A 41 23.77 10.30 14.32
C ARG A 41 23.87 9.60 12.96
N ARG A 42 23.11 8.52 12.75
CA ARG A 42 23.05 7.79 11.48
C ARG A 42 22.09 8.47 10.51
N HIS A 43 22.23 8.16 9.23
CA HIS A 43 21.26 8.54 8.20
C HIS A 43 19.89 7.92 8.51
N THR A 44 18.82 8.63 8.22
CA THR A 44 17.46 8.08 8.29
C THR A 44 17.22 7.08 7.15
N ASP A 45 16.21 6.23 7.27
CA ASP A 45 15.76 5.36 6.19
C ASP A 45 15.47 6.16 4.91
N ALA A 46 14.73 7.27 5.02
CA ALA A 46 14.46 8.15 3.88
C ALA A 46 15.75 8.68 3.20
N ASP A 47 16.73 9.16 3.97
CA ASP A 47 18.00 9.62 3.38
C ASP A 47 18.79 8.48 2.74
N SER A 48 18.77 7.29 3.34
CA SER A 48 19.40 6.09 2.78
C SER A 48 18.74 5.66 1.47
N ILE A 49 17.41 5.56 1.41
CA ILE A 49 16.65 5.19 0.21
C ILE A 49 16.89 6.21 -0.90
N ARG A 50 16.81 7.51 -0.57
CA ARG A 50 17.04 8.57 -1.54
C ARG A 50 18.41 8.50 -2.18
N ARG A 51 19.46 8.21 -1.41
CA ARG A 51 20.82 8.06 -1.93
C ARG A 51 20.97 6.83 -2.83
N GLU A 52 20.34 5.70 -2.48
CA GLU A 52 20.36 4.49 -3.30
C GLU A 52 19.76 4.75 -4.69
N PHE A 53 18.60 5.39 -4.73
CA PHE A 53 17.85 5.60 -5.99
C PHE A 53 18.12 6.95 -6.65
N GLY A 54 19.08 7.74 -6.16
CA GLY A 54 19.40 9.06 -6.71
C GLY A 54 18.27 10.09 -6.62
N ILE A 55 17.38 9.96 -5.63
CA ILE A 55 16.24 10.85 -5.42
C ILE A 55 16.71 12.12 -4.67
N PRO A 56 16.54 13.33 -5.23
CA PRO A 56 16.92 14.57 -4.54
C PRO A 56 16.08 14.76 -3.28
N ALA A 57 16.57 15.54 -2.31
CA ALA A 57 15.76 15.91 -1.14
C ALA A 57 14.46 16.62 -1.57
N TRP A 58 13.41 16.49 -0.77
CA TRP A 58 12.15 17.17 -1.04
C TRP A 58 12.36 18.69 -1.16
N ASP A 59 11.86 19.26 -2.25
CA ASP A 59 11.88 20.69 -2.52
C ASP A 59 10.51 21.14 -3.04
N ARG A 60 9.74 21.75 -2.14
CA ARG A 60 8.43 22.33 -2.46
C ARG A 60 8.49 23.38 -3.56
N SER A 61 9.60 24.11 -3.68
CA SER A 61 9.74 25.21 -4.64
C SER A 61 9.93 24.71 -6.08
N ALA A 62 10.13 23.40 -6.27
CA ALA A 62 10.14 22.78 -7.57
C ALA A 62 8.75 22.66 -8.22
N PHE A 63 7.69 23.03 -7.49
CA PHE A 63 6.30 22.92 -7.93
C PHE A 63 5.62 24.29 -8.05
N ASP A 64 4.89 24.49 -9.14
CA ASP A 64 4.15 25.72 -9.45
C ASP A 64 2.88 25.84 -8.62
N PHE A 65 2.23 24.71 -8.27
CA PHE A 65 0.95 24.70 -7.58
C PHE A 65 1.04 24.05 -6.21
N ALA A 66 1.19 24.88 -5.18
CA ALA A 66 1.18 24.43 -3.78
C ALA A 66 -0.02 23.53 -3.45
N SER A 67 -1.19 23.78 -4.06
CA SER A 67 -2.42 23.03 -3.84
C SER A 67 -2.45 21.59 -4.38
N VAL A 68 -1.46 21.18 -5.18
CA VAL A 68 -1.42 19.86 -5.84
C VAL A 68 -0.46 18.94 -5.08
N ILE A 69 0.78 18.75 -5.57
CA ILE A 69 1.73 17.79 -5.00
C ILE A 69 2.19 18.23 -3.60
N PRO A 70 2.58 19.50 -3.36
CA PRO A 70 3.02 19.89 -2.03
C PRO A 70 1.93 19.76 -0.96
N ASN A 71 0.70 20.19 -1.24
CA ASN A 71 -0.44 20.07 -0.32
C ASN A 71 -0.87 18.62 -0.10
N TYR A 72 -0.66 17.72 -1.06
CA TYR A 72 -0.86 16.29 -0.82
C TYR A 72 0.23 15.72 0.10
N LEU A 73 1.50 16.05 -0.18
CA LEU A 73 2.64 15.40 0.47
C LEU A 73 2.95 15.97 1.86
N GLU A 74 2.94 17.29 2.02
CA GLU A 74 3.20 17.96 3.30
C GLU A 74 1.91 18.01 4.13
N ARG A 75 1.90 17.30 5.26
CA ARG A 75 0.70 17.14 6.09
C ARG A 75 0.81 17.97 7.36
N TYR A 76 -0.29 18.60 7.74
CA TYR A 76 -0.35 19.49 8.89
C TYR A 76 -1.58 19.24 9.74
N TRP A 77 -1.41 19.39 11.05
CA TRP A 77 -2.54 19.58 11.97
C TRP A 77 -3.04 21.03 11.98
N ASP A 78 -2.16 21.99 11.70
CA ASP A 78 -2.45 23.40 11.55
C ASP A 78 -1.82 23.91 10.24
N PRO A 79 -2.53 23.78 9.10
CA PRO A 79 -1.95 24.06 7.79
C PRO A 79 -1.84 25.55 7.49
N PRO A 80 -0.90 25.94 6.61
CA PRO A 80 -0.94 27.25 5.97
C PRO A 80 -2.28 27.53 5.29
N ALA A 81 -2.61 28.81 5.11
CA ALA A 81 -3.85 29.21 4.46
C ALA A 81 -3.96 28.63 3.03
N GLY A 82 -5.05 27.90 2.76
CA GLY A 82 -5.30 27.27 1.46
C GLY A 82 -4.82 25.82 1.34
N GLU A 83 -4.24 25.25 2.39
CA GLU A 83 -3.80 23.86 2.44
C GLU A 83 -4.69 22.99 3.34
N SER A 84 -4.52 21.68 3.20
CA SER A 84 -5.38 20.66 3.81
C SER A 84 -4.92 20.33 5.22
N THR A 85 -5.88 20.19 6.14
CA THR A 85 -5.61 19.64 7.47
C THR A 85 -5.71 18.11 7.46
N GLY A 86 -4.79 17.44 8.15
CA GLY A 86 -4.84 16.01 8.44
C GLY A 86 -4.33 15.13 7.29
N GLY A 87 -4.82 13.89 7.25
CA GLY A 87 -4.48 12.91 6.23
C GLY A 87 -5.00 13.28 4.84
N ASN A 88 -4.28 12.83 3.81
CA ASN A 88 -4.60 13.06 2.40
C ASN A 88 -4.91 11.76 1.65
N ASP A 89 -5.24 11.86 0.37
CA ASP A 89 -5.60 10.68 -0.42
C ASP A 89 -5.44 10.93 -1.92
N PHE A 90 -4.84 9.99 -2.64
CA PHE A 90 -4.86 9.98 -4.11
C PHE A 90 -5.34 8.65 -4.68
N LEU A 91 -5.79 8.70 -5.94
CA LEU A 91 -5.92 7.53 -6.79
C LEU A 91 -5.07 7.68 -8.06
N ALA A 92 -4.11 6.77 -8.23
CA ALA A 92 -3.27 6.65 -9.41
C ALA A 92 -3.82 5.56 -10.34
N THR A 93 -4.14 5.92 -11.58
CA THR A 93 -4.68 4.97 -12.58
C THR A 93 -3.83 4.89 -13.83
N GLY A 94 -3.64 3.66 -14.33
CA GLY A 94 -2.83 3.41 -15.52
C GLY A 94 -2.81 1.95 -15.95
N LYS A 95 -2.52 1.72 -17.23
CA LYS A 95 -2.37 0.36 -17.78
C LYS A 95 -1.19 -0.39 -17.12
N PRO A 96 -1.15 -1.74 -17.21
CA PRO A 96 0.04 -2.49 -16.85
C PRO A 96 1.29 -1.93 -17.54
N GLY A 97 2.41 -1.83 -16.81
CA GLY A 97 3.67 -1.29 -17.33
C GLY A 97 3.81 0.23 -17.31
N SER A 98 2.82 0.98 -16.80
CA SER A 98 2.88 2.46 -16.76
C SER A 98 3.75 3.06 -15.65
N GLY A 99 4.55 2.27 -14.93
CA GLY A 99 5.39 2.76 -13.81
C GLY A 99 4.68 2.94 -12.45
N LYS A 100 3.46 2.43 -12.25
CA LYS A 100 2.72 2.59 -10.97
C LYS A 100 3.48 2.07 -9.74
N SER A 101 4.09 0.90 -9.86
CA SER A 101 4.88 0.28 -8.77
C SER A 101 6.02 1.17 -8.31
N THR A 102 6.76 1.73 -9.27
CA THR A 102 7.89 2.63 -9.01
C THR A 102 7.40 3.96 -8.43
N LEU A 103 6.23 4.44 -8.88
CA LEU A 103 5.58 5.62 -8.32
C LEU A 103 5.17 5.40 -6.86
N GLY A 104 4.64 4.22 -6.53
CA GLY A 104 4.31 3.85 -5.15
C GLY A 104 5.55 3.85 -4.26
N CYS A 105 6.67 3.29 -4.72
CA CYS A 105 7.93 3.33 -3.98
C CYS A 105 8.46 4.77 -3.79
N TYR A 106 8.29 5.61 -4.82
CA TYR A 106 8.64 7.03 -4.74
C TYR A 106 7.81 7.76 -3.68
N PHE A 107 6.48 7.62 -3.69
CA PHE A 107 5.63 8.26 -2.69
C PHE A 107 5.84 7.68 -1.29
N ALA A 108 6.11 6.38 -1.15
CA ALA A 108 6.50 5.81 0.15
C ALA A 108 7.77 6.45 0.70
N THR A 109 8.77 6.66 -0.15
CA THR A 109 10.03 7.33 0.23
C THR A 109 9.77 8.78 0.66
N ARG A 110 8.97 9.51 -0.13
CA ARG A 110 8.63 10.91 0.14
C ARG A 110 7.80 11.09 1.40
N ASP A 111 6.87 10.17 1.64
CA ASP A 111 6.03 10.18 2.83
C ASP A 111 6.85 10.01 4.11
N ILE A 112 7.79 9.06 4.10
CA ILE A 112 8.72 8.85 5.22
C ILE A 112 9.63 10.07 5.39
N GLU A 113 10.15 10.63 4.30
CA GLU A 113 11.03 11.81 4.32
C GLU A 113 10.36 13.04 4.93
N VAL A 114 9.14 13.35 4.48
CA VAL A 114 8.47 14.63 4.76
C VAL A 114 7.65 14.57 6.04
N ASN A 115 7.00 13.44 6.33
CA ASN A 115 6.03 13.34 7.42
C ASN A 115 6.50 12.48 8.59
N ASP A 116 7.67 11.84 8.51
CA ASP A 116 8.11 10.80 9.45
C ASP A 116 7.01 9.72 9.63
N SER A 117 6.28 9.44 8.56
CA SER A 117 5.07 8.60 8.60
C SER A 117 5.41 7.12 8.80
N ALA A 118 4.56 6.42 9.56
CA ALA A 118 4.51 4.97 9.50
C ALA A 118 3.89 4.56 8.15
N HIS A 119 4.72 4.21 7.17
CA HIS A 119 4.23 3.86 5.84
C HIS A 119 3.91 2.35 5.77
N VAL A 120 2.66 2.02 5.43
CA VAL A 120 2.14 0.66 5.35
C VAL A 120 1.81 0.33 3.90
N TRP A 121 2.55 -0.61 3.32
CA TRP A 121 2.22 -1.21 2.04
C TRP A 121 1.41 -2.50 2.25
N ARG A 122 0.25 -2.61 1.60
CA ARG A 122 -0.53 -3.85 1.62
C ARG A 122 0.24 -4.99 0.95
N GLY A 123 0.61 -5.99 1.74
CA GLY A 123 1.11 -7.26 1.26
C GLY A 123 0.04 -8.02 0.47
N SER A 124 0.45 -8.61 -0.66
CA SER A 124 -0.40 -9.48 -1.47
C SER A 124 0.35 -10.77 -1.80
N SER A 125 -0.38 -11.88 -1.88
CA SER A 125 0.22 -13.15 -2.33
C SER A 125 0.54 -13.17 -3.81
N SER A 126 -0.03 -12.25 -4.60
CA SER A 126 0.15 -12.19 -6.05
C SER A 126 1.15 -11.14 -6.50
N ARG A 127 1.43 -10.13 -5.69
CA ARG A 127 2.21 -8.94 -6.06
C ARG A 127 3.26 -8.62 -5.00
N SER A 128 4.41 -8.15 -5.46
CA SER A 128 5.57 -7.81 -4.63
C SER A 128 6.24 -6.56 -5.19
N GLU A 129 5.43 -5.57 -5.56
CA GLU A 129 5.86 -4.34 -6.20
C GLU A 129 6.66 -3.42 -5.26
N TRP A 130 6.59 -3.69 -3.94
CA TRP A 130 7.37 -3.05 -2.88
C TRP A 130 8.84 -3.52 -2.80
N LEU A 131 9.23 -4.57 -3.53
CA LEU A 131 10.56 -5.17 -3.45
C LEU A 131 11.74 -4.23 -3.67
N PRO A 132 11.66 -3.14 -4.46
CA PRO A 132 12.73 -2.15 -4.51
C PRO A 132 13.09 -1.59 -3.13
N LEU A 133 12.13 -1.52 -2.20
CA LEU A 133 12.34 -1.04 -0.83
C LEU A 133 12.64 -2.16 0.18
N ALA A 134 12.75 -3.42 -0.27
CA ALA A 134 12.98 -4.57 0.59
C ALA A 134 14.11 -4.39 1.63
N PRO A 135 15.28 -3.81 1.30
CA PRO A 135 16.36 -3.64 2.27
C PRO A 135 16.01 -2.80 3.51
N TRP A 136 15.01 -1.91 3.41
CA TRP A 136 14.50 -1.11 4.53
C TRP A 136 13.15 -1.63 5.06
N THR A 137 12.58 -2.66 4.46
CA THR A 137 11.25 -3.14 4.82
C THR A 137 11.25 -3.84 6.16
N ARG A 138 10.30 -3.45 7.01
CA ARG A 138 9.82 -4.27 8.13
C ARG A 138 8.64 -5.10 7.65
N LEU A 139 8.83 -6.41 7.55
CA LEU A 139 7.80 -7.30 7.03
C LEU A 139 6.92 -7.80 8.18
N CYS A 140 5.67 -7.35 8.22
CA CYS A 140 4.72 -7.68 9.27
C CYS A 140 3.86 -8.88 8.86
N LEU A 141 3.99 -9.98 9.60
CA LEU A 141 3.23 -11.21 9.40
C LEU A 141 2.36 -11.49 10.63
N PRO A 142 1.16 -12.06 10.48
CA PRO A 142 0.35 -12.40 11.65
C PRO A 142 1.04 -13.49 12.50
N ALA A 143 0.91 -13.38 13.82
CA ALA A 143 1.45 -14.31 14.80
C ALA A 143 0.72 -15.66 14.72
N ASP A 144 1.46 -16.76 14.87
CA ASP A 144 0.93 -18.15 14.90
C ASP A 144 0.13 -18.58 13.65
N VAL A 145 0.37 -17.92 12.51
CA VAL A 145 -0.20 -18.31 11.22
C VAL A 145 0.89 -18.87 10.31
N PRO A 146 0.74 -20.09 9.77
CA PRO A 146 1.69 -20.66 8.83
C PRO A 146 1.83 -19.80 7.57
N VAL A 147 3.07 -19.67 7.09
CA VAL A 147 3.39 -18.87 5.90
C VAL A 147 4.10 -19.76 4.89
N SER A 148 3.65 -19.72 3.64
CA SER A 148 4.34 -20.32 2.50
C SER A 148 5.03 -19.21 1.71
N ILE A 149 6.34 -19.35 1.54
CA ILE A 149 7.17 -18.33 0.87
C ILE A 149 7.83 -18.96 -0.35
N ARG A 150 7.77 -18.24 -1.49
CA ARG A 150 8.45 -18.65 -2.71
C ARG A 150 9.01 -17.47 -3.47
N LEU A 151 10.14 -17.72 -4.12
CA LEU A 151 10.64 -16.89 -5.20
C LEU A 151 10.19 -17.50 -6.53
N GLU A 152 9.41 -16.76 -7.29
CA GLU A 152 9.01 -17.13 -8.65
C GLU A 152 9.81 -16.30 -9.64
N SER A 153 10.55 -16.95 -10.53
CA SER A 153 11.26 -16.22 -11.58
C SER A 153 10.27 -15.54 -12.52
N LYS A 154 10.65 -14.36 -13.03
CA LYS A 154 9.98 -13.68 -14.14
C LYS A 154 10.09 -14.49 -15.43
N ASP A 155 11.07 -15.39 -15.55
CA ASP A 155 11.09 -16.42 -16.58
C ASP A 155 10.24 -17.63 -16.12
N PRO A 156 9.07 -17.89 -16.74
CA PRO A 156 8.18 -18.97 -16.31
C PRO A 156 8.75 -20.38 -16.53
N ARG A 157 9.91 -20.51 -17.18
CA ARG A 157 10.60 -21.77 -17.40
C ARG A 157 11.52 -22.15 -16.23
N GLU A 158 11.92 -21.18 -15.41
CA GLU A 158 12.74 -21.43 -14.24
C GLU A 158 11.88 -21.93 -13.06
N PRO A 159 12.37 -22.92 -12.29
CA PRO A 159 11.62 -23.42 -11.14
C PRO A 159 11.51 -22.37 -10.04
N SER A 160 10.39 -22.40 -9.31
CA SER A 160 10.25 -21.58 -8.10
C SER A 160 11.16 -22.09 -6.98
N VAL A 161 11.73 -21.16 -6.22
CA VAL A 161 12.53 -21.49 -5.02
C VAL A 161 11.66 -21.36 -3.78
N ALA A 162 11.51 -22.42 -3.00
CA ALA A 162 10.82 -22.38 -1.70
C ALA A 162 11.77 -21.84 -0.62
N LEU A 163 11.26 -20.91 0.18
CA LEU A 163 11.98 -20.31 1.31
C LEU A 163 11.27 -20.65 2.62
N GLU A 164 12.04 -20.67 3.70
CA GLU A 164 11.55 -20.63 5.07
C GLU A 164 11.39 -19.17 5.53
N VAL A 165 10.76 -18.98 6.70
CA VAL A 165 10.57 -17.63 7.29
C VAL A 165 11.91 -16.97 7.60
N ASP A 166 12.87 -17.72 8.12
CA ASP A 166 14.18 -17.18 8.52
C ASP A 166 14.97 -16.66 7.30
N ASP A 167 14.74 -17.22 6.11
CA ASP A 167 15.37 -16.76 4.87
C ASP A 167 14.87 -15.37 4.43
N LEU A 168 13.73 -14.90 4.95
CA LEU A 168 13.20 -13.58 4.60
C LEU A 168 14.08 -12.45 5.13
N GLU A 169 14.78 -12.64 6.26
CA GLU A 169 15.67 -11.62 6.82
C GLU A 169 16.98 -11.45 6.04
N GLU A 170 17.21 -12.25 5.00
CA GLU A 170 18.24 -12.03 3.98
C GLU A 170 17.71 -11.13 2.84
N ILE A 171 16.39 -10.92 2.75
CA ILE A 171 15.74 -10.08 1.73
C ILE A 171 15.24 -8.76 2.34
N VAL A 172 14.65 -8.82 3.53
CA VAL A 172 14.08 -7.67 4.24
C VAL A 172 14.88 -7.36 5.50
N ARG A 173 14.76 -6.14 6.01
CA ARG A 173 15.47 -5.70 7.23
C ARG A 173 15.20 -6.62 8.42
N GLU A 174 13.91 -6.88 8.65
CA GLU A 174 13.42 -7.71 9.75
C GLU A 174 12.03 -8.26 9.44
N VAL A 175 11.70 -9.39 10.06
CA VAL A 175 10.36 -9.98 10.07
C VAL A 175 9.75 -9.84 11.45
N VAL A 176 8.65 -9.09 11.55
CA VAL A 176 7.93 -8.86 12.79
C VAL A 176 6.57 -9.55 12.80
N ARG A 177 6.08 -9.91 13.98
CA ARG A 177 4.80 -10.59 14.17
C ARG A 177 3.79 -9.69 14.86
N TYR A 178 2.52 -9.76 14.45
CA TYR A 178 1.42 -9.03 15.07
C TYR A 178 0.24 -9.94 15.40
N GLU A 179 -0.48 -9.65 16.48
CA GLU A 179 -1.59 -10.49 16.97
C GLU A 179 -2.93 -10.11 16.33
N ASP A 180 -3.19 -8.80 16.23
CA ASP A 180 -4.41 -8.21 15.69
C ASP A 180 -4.14 -6.77 15.17
N PRO A 181 -5.12 -6.09 14.56
CA PRO A 181 -4.93 -4.73 14.07
C PRO A 181 -4.52 -3.69 15.11
N VAL A 182 -4.96 -3.81 16.36
CA VAL A 182 -4.67 -2.83 17.41
C VAL A 182 -3.21 -2.98 17.84
N HIS A 183 -2.77 -4.21 18.13
CA HIS A 183 -1.36 -4.50 18.40
C HIS A 183 -0.46 -4.09 17.23
N LEU A 184 -0.88 -4.35 15.99
CA LEU A 184 -0.13 -3.89 14.81
C LEU A 184 0.05 -2.36 14.83
N CYS A 185 -1.03 -1.60 15.03
CA CYS A 185 -0.99 -0.14 15.02
C CYS A 185 -0.15 0.47 16.14
N HIS A 186 -0.23 -0.06 17.37
CA HIS A 186 0.39 0.55 18.55
C HIS A 186 1.81 0.06 18.83
N ASP A 187 2.10 -1.22 18.57
CA ASP A 187 3.33 -1.86 19.06
C ASP A 187 4.28 -2.30 17.94
N VAL A 188 3.80 -2.41 16.70
CA VAL A 188 4.57 -3.00 15.59
C VAL A 188 4.87 -2.01 14.46
N LEU A 189 3.99 -1.05 14.20
CA LEU A 189 4.21 0.00 13.21
C LEU A 189 4.97 1.17 13.85
N HIS A 190 6.01 1.65 13.17
CA HIS A 190 6.85 2.73 13.70
C HIS A 190 6.97 3.89 12.72
N SER A 191 6.86 5.10 13.26
CA SER A 191 7.09 6.34 12.52
C SER A 191 8.48 6.35 11.86
N GLY A 192 8.53 6.94 10.68
CA GLY A 192 9.75 7.01 9.85
C GLY A 192 10.17 5.70 9.19
N SER A 193 9.34 4.65 9.23
CA SER A 193 9.69 3.32 8.72
C SER A 193 8.74 2.82 7.62
N PHE A 194 9.28 2.01 6.71
CA PHE A 194 8.52 1.32 5.66
C PHE A 194 8.12 -0.10 6.08
N HIS A 195 6.82 -0.39 6.06
CA HIS A 195 6.26 -1.68 6.47
C HIS A 195 5.53 -2.33 5.31
N VAL A 196 5.64 -3.65 5.23
CA VAL A 196 4.80 -4.47 4.34
C VAL A 196 3.97 -5.39 5.22
N VAL A 197 2.65 -5.22 5.20
CA VAL A 197 1.74 -5.95 6.10
C VAL A 197 0.94 -6.95 5.31
N TYR A 198 1.06 -8.24 5.63
CA TYR A 198 0.19 -9.28 5.09
C TYR A 198 -1.02 -9.47 6.01
N PRO A 199 -2.27 -9.45 5.48
CA PRO A 199 -3.47 -9.51 6.31
C PRO A 199 -3.60 -10.84 7.05
N ASP A 200 -4.24 -10.81 8.22
CA ASP A 200 -4.51 -12.02 9.00
C ASP A 200 -5.70 -12.78 8.40
N PRO A 201 -5.52 -14.00 7.85
CA PRO A 201 -6.61 -14.76 7.26
C PRO A 201 -7.65 -15.22 8.30
N ARG A 202 -7.31 -15.21 9.60
CA ARG A 202 -8.24 -15.55 10.68
C ARG A 202 -9.10 -14.35 11.12
N ILE A 203 -8.81 -13.14 10.62
CA ILE A 203 -9.53 -11.91 10.93
C ILE A 203 -9.62 -11.66 12.46
N ARG A 204 -8.52 -11.93 13.18
CA ARG A 204 -8.47 -11.72 14.63
C ARG A 204 -8.59 -10.23 14.95
N GLY A 205 -9.27 -9.93 16.05
CA GLY A 205 -9.49 -8.58 16.58
C GLY A 205 -10.50 -7.71 15.81
N CYS A 206 -10.68 -7.88 14.50
CA CYS A 206 -11.53 -6.97 13.70
C CYS A 206 -13.00 -6.92 14.17
N GLN A 207 -13.56 -8.05 14.59
CA GLN A 207 -14.93 -8.07 15.13
C GLN A 207 -15.03 -7.32 16.46
N GLY A 208 -14.02 -7.44 17.33
CA GLY A 208 -13.97 -6.69 18.60
C GLY A 208 -13.88 -5.19 18.38
N VAL A 209 -12.98 -4.75 17.48
CA VAL A 209 -12.87 -3.36 17.04
C VAL A 209 -14.21 -2.84 16.50
N TYR A 210 -14.88 -3.61 15.64
CA TYR A 210 -16.20 -3.23 15.14
C TYR A 210 -17.28 -3.15 16.24
N GLU A 211 -17.21 -4.02 17.24
CA GLU A 211 -18.19 -4.05 18.33
C GLU A 211 -18.05 -2.89 19.32
N GLU A 212 -16.85 -2.31 19.42
CA GLU A 212 -16.53 -1.13 20.25
C GLU A 212 -16.71 0.21 19.51
N SER A 213 -16.76 0.20 18.18
CA SER A 213 -16.90 1.42 17.38
C SER A 213 -18.30 2.05 17.49
N ASP A 214 -18.33 3.38 17.52
CA ASP A 214 -19.57 4.16 17.46
C ASP A 214 -20.28 4.00 16.10
N GLU A 215 -19.56 3.58 15.06
CA GLU A 215 -20.06 3.29 13.70
C GLU A 215 -20.66 1.87 13.57
N LYS A 216 -20.96 1.19 14.69
CA LYS A 216 -21.60 -0.13 14.70
C LYS A 216 -23.08 -0.05 14.32
N GLN A 217 -23.34 0.19 13.04
CA GLN A 217 -24.68 0.36 12.48
C GLN A 217 -25.01 -0.61 11.34
N TYR A 218 -24.03 -1.39 10.88
CA TYR A 218 -24.23 -2.28 9.74
C TYR A 218 -24.73 -3.65 10.16
N ASP A 219 -25.76 -4.12 9.44
CA ASP A 219 -26.31 -5.45 9.60
C ASP A 219 -25.23 -6.52 9.38
N ALA A 220 -25.06 -7.39 10.37
CA ALA A 220 -24.25 -8.58 10.20
C ALA A 220 -24.91 -9.54 9.18
N PRO A 221 -24.12 -10.30 8.41
CA PRO A 221 -24.63 -11.45 7.66
C PRO A 221 -25.35 -12.46 8.56
N THR A 222 -26.01 -13.46 7.95
CA THR A 222 -26.83 -14.47 8.67
C THR A 222 -26.13 -15.19 9.82
N ARG A 223 -24.80 -15.23 9.81
CA ARG A 223 -23.94 -15.77 10.89
C ARG A 223 -23.79 -14.87 12.12
N GLY A 224 -24.39 -13.67 12.13
CA GLY A 224 -24.44 -12.78 13.30
C GLY A 224 -23.21 -11.93 13.58
N GLN A 225 -22.13 -12.09 12.81
CA GLN A 225 -20.90 -11.28 12.93
C GLN A 225 -20.52 -10.66 11.58
N LEU A 226 -20.16 -9.37 11.61
CA LEU A 226 -19.71 -8.67 10.42
C LEU A 226 -18.35 -9.23 9.98
N PHE A 227 -17.38 -9.32 10.88
CA PHE A 227 -16.07 -9.92 10.64
C PHE A 227 -15.99 -11.35 11.19
N HIS A 228 -15.50 -12.29 10.38
CA HIS A 228 -15.41 -13.71 10.77
C HIS A 228 -14.20 -14.39 10.11
N ALA A 229 -13.67 -15.44 10.72
CA ALA A 229 -12.51 -16.20 10.21
C ALA A 229 -12.74 -16.92 8.86
N GLU A 230 -14.00 -17.02 8.41
CA GLU A 230 -14.36 -17.59 7.09
C GLU A 230 -14.40 -16.54 5.97
N ASP A 231 -14.23 -15.26 6.32
CA ASP A 231 -14.18 -14.21 5.32
C ASP A 231 -12.92 -14.29 4.46
N PRO A 232 -12.98 -13.74 3.24
CA PRO A 232 -11.78 -13.46 2.47
C PRO A 232 -10.76 -12.68 3.30
N ALA A 233 -9.50 -13.10 3.31
CA ALA A 233 -8.44 -12.45 4.09
C ALA A 233 -8.30 -10.94 3.80
N ASN A 234 -8.62 -10.49 2.57
CA ASN A 234 -8.63 -9.08 2.21
C ASN A 234 -9.62 -8.25 3.05
N HIS A 235 -10.66 -8.86 3.63
CA HIS A 235 -11.60 -8.16 4.49
C HIS A 235 -10.97 -7.67 5.81
N TRP A 236 -9.82 -8.22 6.21
CA TRP A 236 -9.07 -7.75 7.36
C TRP A 236 -8.70 -6.26 7.25
N TRP A 237 -8.46 -5.75 6.03
CA TRP A 237 -8.12 -4.34 5.80
C TRP A 237 -9.21 -3.36 6.25
N PHE A 238 -10.49 -3.76 6.20
CA PHE A 238 -11.58 -2.93 6.71
C PHE A 238 -11.50 -2.80 8.23
N GLY A 239 -11.18 -3.89 8.93
CA GLY A 239 -10.95 -3.88 10.37
C GLY A 239 -9.68 -3.14 10.76
N PHE A 240 -8.62 -3.23 9.95
CA PHE A 240 -7.38 -2.46 10.16
C PHE A 240 -7.61 -0.95 10.06
N VAL A 241 -8.30 -0.49 9.01
CA VAL A 241 -8.61 0.94 8.87
C VAL A 241 -9.48 1.41 10.04
N LEU A 242 -10.52 0.64 10.41
CA LEU A 242 -11.36 0.99 11.56
C LEU A 242 -10.54 1.07 12.85
N ALA A 243 -9.67 0.08 13.12
CA ALA A 243 -8.82 0.07 14.30
C ALA A 243 -7.92 1.31 14.37
N ARG A 244 -7.29 1.66 13.25
CA ARG A 244 -6.43 2.84 13.16
C ARG A 244 -7.20 4.15 13.37
N VAL A 245 -8.42 4.25 12.83
CA VAL A 245 -9.25 5.46 12.93
C VAL A 245 -9.80 5.65 14.35
N GLU A 246 -10.25 4.58 15.00
CA GLU A 246 -10.99 4.66 16.28
C GLU A 246 -10.08 4.51 17.50
N HIS A 247 -8.97 3.78 17.37
CA HIS A 247 -8.07 3.46 18.49
C HIS A 247 -6.65 4.02 18.32
N GLY A 248 -6.34 4.64 17.19
CA GLY A 248 -5.03 5.24 16.93
C GLY A 248 -3.91 4.20 16.72
N PRO A 249 -2.63 4.59 16.95
CA PRO A 249 -2.18 5.91 17.39
C PRO A 249 -2.45 6.98 16.32
N TYR A 250 -2.69 8.23 16.72
CA TYR A 250 -3.07 9.32 15.78
C TYR A 250 -1.86 10.07 15.17
N GLU A 251 -0.72 9.40 15.06
CA GLU A 251 0.46 9.89 14.34
C GLU A 251 0.29 9.74 12.82
N TRP A 252 1.14 10.37 12.01
CA TRP A 252 1.04 10.24 10.56
C TRP A 252 1.24 8.79 10.12
N MET A 253 0.26 8.27 9.38
CA MET A 253 0.31 6.93 8.81
C MET A 253 -0.20 6.99 7.37
N THR A 254 0.45 6.26 6.47
CA THR A 254 0.00 6.13 5.08
C THR A 254 -0.24 4.68 4.77
N LEU A 255 -1.40 4.37 4.18
CA LEU A 255 -1.74 3.04 3.70
C LEU A 255 -1.72 3.03 2.17
N THR A 256 -0.75 2.32 1.61
CA THR A 256 -0.65 2.05 0.17
C THR A 256 -1.40 0.77 -0.20
N LEU A 257 -2.42 0.93 -1.05
CA LEU A 257 -3.25 -0.15 -1.59
C LEU A 257 -2.94 -0.34 -3.08
N ASP A 258 -1.96 -1.19 -3.35
CA ASP A 258 -1.62 -1.66 -4.70
C ASP A 258 -2.70 -2.64 -5.21
N GLU A 259 -3.52 -2.15 -6.14
CA GLU A 259 -4.79 -2.71 -6.63
C GLU A 259 -5.94 -2.58 -5.61
N ILE A 260 -6.45 -1.35 -5.48
CA ILE A 260 -7.61 -1.03 -4.62
C ILE A 260 -8.91 -1.76 -5.07
N GLY A 261 -9.02 -2.10 -6.36
CA GLY A 261 -10.15 -2.89 -6.88
C GLY A 261 -10.27 -4.27 -6.23
N ASP A 262 -9.18 -4.84 -5.70
CA ASP A 262 -9.21 -6.11 -4.95
C ASP A 262 -9.86 -6.00 -3.56
N ILE A 263 -10.00 -4.78 -3.03
CA ILE A 263 -10.62 -4.52 -1.71
C ILE A 263 -12.05 -4.06 -1.88
N VAL A 264 -12.29 -3.09 -2.76
CA VAL A 264 -13.61 -2.47 -2.98
C VAL A 264 -13.95 -2.43 -4.47
N PRO A 265 -14.20 -3.59 -5.10
CA PRO A 265 -14.56 -3.62 -6.51
C PRO A 265 -15.92 -2.95 -6.73
N GLN A 266 -16.11 -2.34 -7.91
CA GLN A 266 -17.38 -1.74 -8.32
C GLN A 266 -18.55 -2.74 -8.27
N SER A 267 -18.27 -4.03 -8.46
CA SER A 267 -19.26 -5.10 -8.41
C SER A 267 -19.59 -5.59 -6.99
N VAL A 268 -19.06 -4.97 -5.93
CA VAL A 268 -19.32 -5.40 -4.55
C VAL A 268 -20.82 -5.30 -4.24
N GLN A 269 -21.37 -6.37 -3.68
CA GLN A 269 -22.80 -6.50 -3.36
C GLN A 269 -22.98 -7.14 -1.98
N LYS A 270 -24.21 -7.09 -1.46
CA LYS A 270 -24.56 -7.83 -0.24
C LYS A 270 -24.37 -9.31 -0.52
N ASP A 271 -23.53 -9.96 0.29
CA ASP A 271 -23.21 -11.37 0.19
C ASP A 271 -23.15 -12.01 1.58
N GLN A 272 -22.83 -13.31 1.62
CA GLN A 272 -22.70 -14.06 2.87
C GLN A 272 -21.55 -13.58 3.78
N PHE A 273 -20.61 -12.81 3.24
CA PHE A 273 -19.46 -12.28 3.96
C PHE A 273 -19.67 -10.84 4.41
N GLY A 274 -20.79 -10.20 4.06
CA GLY A 274 -21.04 -8.79 4.36
C GLY A 274 -20.10 -7.84 3.64
N SER A 275 -19.62 -8.20 2.44
CA SER A 275 -18.63 -7.43 1.68
C SER A 275 -19.08 -5.99 1.43
N TYR A 276 -20.35 -5.80 1.03
CA TYR A 276 -20.92 -4.47 0.83
C TYR A 276 -20.99 -3.64 2.12
N GLN A 277 -21.37 -4.26 3.24
CA GLN A 277 -21.41 -3.59 4.54
C GLN A 277 -20.03 -3.13 4.98
N LYS A 278 -19.00 -3.97 4.80
CA LYS A 278 -17.61 -3.58 5.08
C LYS A 278 -17.10 -2.48 4.15
N ALA A 279 -17.51 -2.48 2.88
CA ALA A 279 -17.19 -1.39 1.96
C ALA A 279 -17.85 -0.05 2.38
N GLN A 280 -19.08 -0.10 2.92
CA GLN A 280 -19.73 1.09 3.48
C GLN A 280 -19.06 1.55 4.78
N LEU A 281 -18.66 0.61 5.65
CA LEU A 281 -17.85 0.91 6.83
C LEU A 281 -16.56 1.66 6.44
N LEU A 282 -15.84 1.19 5.43
CA LEU A 282 -14.65 1.90 4.92
C LEU A 282 -14.97 3.30 4.40
N LYS A 283 -16.09 3.46 3.67
CA LYS A 283 -16.52 4.76 3.15
C LYS A 283 -16.75 5.77 4.27
N ASP A 284 -17.33 5.32 5.37
CA ASP A 284 -17.67 6.18 6.51
C ASP A 284 -16.40 6.46 7.34
N SER A 285 -15.56 5.45 7.62
CA SER A 285 -14.25 5.64 8.25
C SER A 285 -13.29 6.54 7.44
N TRP A 286 -13.48 6.67 6.12
CA TRP A 286 -12.63 7.52 5.26
C TRP A 286 -12.64 8.98 5.68
N VAL A 287 -13.77 9.48 6.19
CA VAL A 287 -13.89 10.89 6.60
C VAL A 287 -13.08 11.15 7.86
N ASP A 288 -13.10 10.21 8.81
CA ASP A 288 -12.40 10.34 10.09
C ASP A 288 -10.92 9.93 10.00
N ALA A 289 -10.55 9.08 9.03
CA ALA A 289 -9.15 8.82 8.67
C ALA A 289 -8.34 10.11 8.49
N ARG A 290 -8.95 11.12 7.86
CA ARG A 290 -8.30 12.44 7.66
C ARG A 290 -8.02 13.15 8.98
N LYS A 291 -9.02 13.18 9.87
CA LYS A 291 -8.92 13.84 11.18
C LYS A 291 -7.95 13.14 12.13
N THR A 292 -7.63 11.88 11.84
CA THR A 292 -6.82 11.01 12.67
C THR A 292 -5.44 10.73 12.08
N GLY A 293 -5.07 11.40 10.98
CA GLY A 293 -3.72 11.39 10.41
C GLY A 293 -3.43 10.22 9.46
N LEU A 294 -4.46 9.49 9.05
CA LEU A 294 -4.36 8.39 8.10
C LEU A 294 -4.53 8.89 6.65
N THR A 295 -3.55 8.57 5.82
CA THR A 295 -3.50 8.88 4.37
C THR A 295 -3.65 7.61 3.53
N PHE A 296 -4.32 7.70 2.38
CA PHE A 296 -4.51 6.58 1.46
C PHE A 296 -3.83 6.82 0.11
N ASP A 297 -2.95 5.90 -0.27
CA ASP A 297 -2.28 5.89 -1.57
C ASP A 297 -2.84 4.72 -2.38
N LEU A 298 -3.70 5.04 -3.35
CA LEU A 298 -4.48 4.03 -4.05
C LEU A 298 -3.98 3.87 -5.47
N PHE A 299 -3.77 2.62 -5.89
CA PHE A 299 -3.37 2.29 -7.25
C PHE A 299 -4.36 1.33 -7.89
N GLY A 300 -4.70 1.57 -9.15
CA GLY A 300 -5.58 0.70 -9.93
C GLY A 300 -5.34 0.81 -11.44
N HIS A 301 -6.00 -0.06 -12.20
CA HIS A 301 -5.96 -0.02 -13.67
C HIS A 301 -6.91 1.02 -14.26
N ASP A 302 -8.16 1.01 -13.81
CA ASP A 302 -9.17 1.98 -14.16
C ASP A 302 -9.91 2.43 -12.89
N GLU A 303 -10.29 3.70 -12.86
CA GLU A 303 -11.11 4.23 -11.77
C GLU A 303 -12.49 3.56 -11.79
N VAL A 304 -13.03 3.14 -12.93
CA VAL A 304 -14.37 2.50 -13.00
C VAL A 304 -14.47 1.15 -12.31
N ASP A 305 -13.33 0.52 -11.98
CA ASP A 305 -13.29 -0.78 -11.31
C ASP A 305 -13.51 -0.66 -9.79
N ILE A 306 -13.56 0.56 -9.25
CA ILE A 306 -13.66 0.86 -7.81
C ILE A 306 -15.07 1.35 -7.49
N LEU A 307 -15.62 0.91 -6.36
CA LEU A 307 -16.94 1.35 -5.87
C LEU A 307 -17.09 2.89 -5.91
N ASP A 308 -18.10 3.39 -6.64
CA ASP A 308 -18.44 4.82 -6.79
C ASP A 308 -18.35 5.62 -5.48
N ASP A 309 -18.91 5.07 -4.41
CA ASP A 309 -19.00 5.70 -3.10
C ASP A 309 -17.62 6.02 -2.52
N ILE A 310 -16.64 5.14 -2.74
CA ILE A 310 -15.24 5.33 -2.33
C ILE A 310 -14.59 6.38 -3.22
N ARG A 311 -14.80 6.31 -4.55
CA ARG A 311 -14.22 7.27 -5.51
C ARG A 311 -14.57 8.71 -5.22
N ARG A 312 -15.82 8.94 -4.80
CA ARG A 312 -16.34 10.26 -4.40
C ARG A 312 -15.62 10.85 -3.18
N LYS A 313 -14.95 10.03 -2.38
CA LYS A 313 -14.14 10.52 -1.24
C LYS A 313 -12.77 10.99 -1.70
N ILE A 314 -12.22 10.42 -2.77
CA ILE A 314 -10.82 10.64 -3.16
C ILE A 314 -10.64 12.04 -3.78
N ARG A 315 -9.68 12.84 -3.29
CA ARG A 315 -9.50 14.26 -3.60
C ARG A 315 -8.40 14.55 -4.63
N TRP A 316 -7.32 13.77 -4.63
CA TRP A 316 -6.29 13.86 -5.67
C TRP A 316 -6.41 12.70 -6.65
N ARG A 317 -6.01 12.94 -7.87
CA ARG A 317 -5.88 11.93 -8.91
C ARG A 317 -4.50 12.01 -9.51
N ILE A 318 -3.98 10.86 -9.90
CA ILE A 318 -2.76 10.75 -10.69
C ILE A 318 -3.10 9.98 -11.96
N GLN A 319 -2.95 10.64 -13.10
CA GLN A 319 -3.06 10.00 -14.40
C GLN A 319 -1.67 9.55 -14.85
N MET A 320 -1.50 8.23 -14.97
CA MET A 320 -0.27 7.62 -15.48
C MET A 320 -0.20 7.72 -17.02
N PRO A 321 1.00 7.61 -17.62
CA PRO A 321 1.22 7.67 -19.05
C PRO A 321 0.50 6.55 -19.82
N GLY A 322 0.28 6.77 -21.11
CA GLY A 322 -0.32 5.79 -22.03
C GLY A 322 -1.87 5.74 -22.02
N ARG A 323 -2.50 6.66 -21.30
CA ARG A 323 -3.94 6.98 -21.38
C ARG A 323 -4.12 8.48 -21.18
N GLY A 324 -5.02 9.11 -21.94
CA GLY A 324 -5.31 10.53 -21.80
C GLY A 324 -6.02 10.85 -20.49
N ASN A 325 -5.64 11.99 -19.90
CA ASN A 325 -6.27 12.55 -18.70
C ASN A 325 -7.70 13.01 -19.01
N PRO A 326 -8.54 13.15 -17.97
CA PRO A 326 -9.87 13.70 -18.13
C PRO A 326 -9.81 15.16 -18.60
N THR A 327 -10.68 15.50 -19.56
CA THR A 327 -10.89 16.88 -20.05
C THR A 327 -12.30 17.39 -19.77
N THR A 328 -13.16 16.55 -19.16
CA THR A 328 -14.51 16.90 -18.74
C THR A 328 -14.83 16.32 -17.37
N ALA A 329 -15.58 17.06 -16.54
CA ALA A 329 -15.92 16.62 -15.19
C ALA A 329 -16.70 15.30 -15.15
N SER A 330 -17.55 15.05 -16.15
CA SER A 330 -18.35 13.81 -16.24
C SER A 330 -17.51 12.54 -16.39
N SER A 331 -16.22 12.66 -16.72
CA SER A 331 -15.30 11.53 -16.82
C SER A 331 -14.65 11.13 -15.49
N VAL A 332 -14.84 11.90 -14.42
CA VAL A 332 -14.25 11.65 -13.10
C VAL A 332 -15.33 11.63 -12.02
N VAL A 333 -15.48 10.49 -11.34
CA VAL A 333 -16.48 10.35 -10.28
C VAL A 333 -16.03 11.09 -9.03
N GLY A 334 -16.90 11.97 -8.52
CA GLY A 334 -16.63 12.79 -7.33
C GLY A 334 -16.15 14.20 -7.64
N PHE A 335 -15.73 14.48 -8.87
CA PHE A 335 -15.26 15.79 -9.28
C PHE A 335 -16.39 16.60 -9.91
N ARG A 336 -16.53 17.87 -9.52
CA ARG A 336 -17.42 18.86 -10.12
C ARG A 336 -16.77 19.59 -11.28
N ASN A 337 -15.44 19.65 -11.28
CA ASN A 337 -14.63 20.29 -12.29
C ASN A 337 -13.36 19.49 -12.54
N VAL A 338 -12.82 19.58 -13.76
CA VAL A 338 -11.45 19.14 -14.06
C VAL A 338 -10.71 20.32 -14.70
N PRO A 339 -9.49 20.65 -14.23
CA PRO A 339 -8.81 21.86 -14.68
C PRO A 339 -8.12 21.73 -16.05
N MET A 340 -7.98 20.51 -16.56
CA MET A 340 -7.36 20.23 -17.86
C MET A 340 -8.39 20.34 -18.99
N ASN A 341 -8.04 21.02 -20.07
CA ASN A 341 -8.87 21.16 -21.28
C ASN A 341 -8.34 20.38 -22.49
N THR A 342 -7.18 19.73 -22.35
CA THR A 342 -6.49 18.96 -23.39
C THR A 342 -5.87 17.70 -22.79
N ASP A 343 -5.53 16.75 -23.66
CA ASP A 343 -4.79 15.54 -23.30
C ASP A 343 -3.29 15.85 -23.19
N LEU A 344 -2.74 15.63 -22.00
CA LEU A 344 -1.35 15.86 -21.61
C LEU A 344 -0.61 14.54 -21.35
N THR A 345 -1.31 13.46 -20.98
CA THR A 345 -0.70 12.24 -20.44
C THR A 345 -0.53 11.12 -21.47
N SER A 346 -1.21 11.19 -22.61
CA SER A 346 -1.04 10.18 -23.67
C SER A 346 0.36 10.15 -24.28
N GLN A 347 1.11 11.26 -24.22
CA GLN A 347 2.47 11.39 -24.76
C GLN A 347 3.57 11.39 -23.69
N MET A 348 3.19 11.26 -22.41
CA MET A 348 4.16 11.17 -21.32
C MET A 348 4.91 9.83 -21.36
N GLU A 349 6.16 9.86 -20.92
CA GLU A 349 7.02 8.69 -20.80
C GLU A 349 6.81 7.97 -19.46
N ILE A 350 7.27 6.72 -19.37
CA ILE A 350 7.30 6.01 -18.08
C ILE A 350 8.26 6.76 -17.14
N GLY A 351 7.79 7.04 -15.92
CA GLY A 351 8.50 7.88 -14.95
C GLY A 351 7.97 9.32 -14.90
N GLU A 352 6.97 9.65 -15.73
CA GLU A 352 6.22 10.90 -15.68
C GLU A 352 4.76 10.62 -15.31
N ALA A 353 4.07 11.59 -14.70
CA ALA A 353 2.64 11.53 -14.48
C ALA A 353 2.05 12.93 -14.30
N LEU A 354 0.72 12.99 -14.29
CA LEU A 354 -0.04 14.20 -14.02
C LEU A 354 -0.84 14.04 -12.73
N MET A 355 -0.52 14.81 -11.69
CA MET A 355 -1.34 14.89 -10.49
C MET A 355 -2.33 16.05 -10.62
N TYR A 356 -3.58 15.86 -10.21
CA TYR A 356 -4.61 16.90 -10.31
C TYR A 356 -5.67 16.81 -9.21
N THR A 357 -6.28 17.96 -8.95
CA THR A 357 -7.46 18.17 -8.10
C THR A 357 -8.59 18.79 -8.94
N GLU A 358 -9.70 19.20 -8.32
CA GLU A 358 -10.75 19.96 -9.02
C GLU A 358 -10.30 21.36 -9.48
N THR A 359 -9.22 21.89 -8.89
CA THR A 359 -8.79 23.27 -9.06
C THR A 359 -7.54 23.43 -9.92
N ASN A 360 -6.52 22.62 -9.69
CA ASN A 360 -5.22 22.72 -10.35
C ASN A 360 -4.69 21.34 -10.75
N PHE A 361 -3.73 21.32 -11.67
CA PHE A 361 -3.01 20.13 -12.09
C PHE A 361 -1.54 20.44 -12.27
N GLU A 362 -0.68 19.44 -12.11
CA GLU A 362 0.75 19.59 -12.26
C GLU A 362 1.40 18.30 -12.73
N SER A 363 2.30 18.41 -13.71
CA SER A 363 3.11 17.30 -14.19
C SER A 363 4.31 17.10 -13.28
N PHE A 364 4.70 15.86 -13.03
CA PHE A 364 5.91 15.55 -12.27
C PHE A 364 6.57 14.29 -12.79
N ALA A 365 7.84 14.12 -12.43
CA ALA A 365 8.63 12.96 -12.79
C ALA A 365 9.34 12.38 -11.56
N TRP A 366 9.62 11.08 -11.61
CA TRP A 366 10.42 10.38 -10.63
C TRP A 366 11.45 9.48 -11.32
N SER A 367 12.55 9.20 -10.62
CA SER A 367 13.54 8.24 -11.10
C SER A 367 13.02 6.82 -10.97
N ASP A 368 13.41 5.94 -11.89
CA ASP A 368 13.08 4.52 -11.80
C ASP A 368 13.63 3.92 -10.49
N MET A 369 12.87 3.01 -9.91
CA MET A 369 13.23 2.28 -8.68
C MET A 369 13.21 0.79 -8.99
N PRO A 370 14.20 0.28 -9.73
CA PRO A 370 14.18 -1.07 -10.26
C PRO A 370 14.41 -2.11 -9.16
N THR A 371 13.82 -3.28 -9.33
CA THR A 371 14.23 -4.47 -8.58
C THR A 371 15.46 -5.09 -9.25
N PRO A 372 16.59 -5.30 -8.55
CA PRO A 372 17.85 -5.72 -9.17
C PRO A 372 17.85 -7.20 -9.64
N HIS A 373 16.78 -7.94 -9.37
CA HIS A 373 16.68 -9.36 -9.67
C HIS A 373 15.43 -9.73 -10.50
N SER A 374 15.48 -10.93 -11.07
CA SER A 374 14.41 -11.50 -11.89
C SER A 374 13.33 -12.23 -11.08
N TYR A 375 13.38 -12.22 -9.74
CA TYR A 375 12.35 -12.88 -8.91
C TYR A 375 11.16 -11.98 -8.54
N LYS A 376 10.00 -12.61 -8.38
CA LYS A 376 8.84 -12.15 -7.61
C LYS A 376 8.82 -12.88 -6.28
N LEU A 377 8.55 -12.17 -5.19
CA LEU A 377 8.39 -12.76 -3.87
C LEU A 377 6.91 -13.06 -3.62
N LYS A 378 6.58 -14.33 -3.38
CA LYS A 378 5.23 -14.82 -3.14
C LYS A 378 5.12 -15.27 -1.70
N ILE A 379 4.44 -14.48 -0.88
CA ILE A 379 4.16 -14.82 0.52
C ILE A 379 2.67 -15.12 0.63
N LYS A 380 2.33 -16.31 1.11
CA LYS A 380 0.96 -16.72 1.37
C LYS A 380 0.81 -17.10 2.84
N VAL A 381 0.06 -16.30 3.57
CA VAL A 381 -0.43 -16.59 4.92
C VAL A 381 -1.63 -17.56 4.81
N GLN A 382 -1.70 -18.58 5.66
CA GLN A 382 -2.62 -19.73 5.51
C GLN A 382 -3.69 -19.88 6.59
#